data_AF-A0A933CZ88-F1
#
_entry.id   AF-A0A933CZ88-F1
#
_cell.length_a   1.000
_cell.length_b   1.000
_cell.length_c   1.000
_cell.angle_alpha   90.00
_cell.angle_beta   90.00
_cell.angle_gamma   90.00
#
_symmetry.space_group_name_H-M   'P 1'
#
loop_
_entity.id
_entity.type
_entity.pdbx_description
1 polymer ?
#
loop_
_entity_poly.entity_id
_entity_poly.type
_entity_poly.pdbx_seq_one_letter_code
_entity_poly.pdbx_strand_id
1 'polypeptide(L)'
;DSVSVCLSKGLGAPVGSVIAGPKGFVEEARRYRKIFGGGMRQAGILAAAGIYALEHNVDRLKEDHVKARYLAGELAEIKSLTIDMETVQTNIVIIGVQGTEKTPPEVISLLHARNLLLTLGNYDSVRAVAHMDVSMDDVKCAATIMKEVLARP
;
A
#
# COMPACT_ATOMS: atom_id res chain seq x y z
N ASP A 1 -11.39 -17.87 -18.21
CA ASP A 1 -11.20 -16.79 -17.22
C ASP A 1 -10.14 -17.14 -16.20
N SER A 2 -9.45 -16.13 -15.66
CA SER A 2 -8.38 -16.31 -14.67
C SER A 2 -8.30 -15.12 -13.72
N VAL A 3 -7.82 -15.35 -12.50
CA VAL A 3 -7.51 -14.31 -11.51
C VAL A 3 -6.05 -14.40 -11.08
N SER A 4 -5.45 -13.26 -10.75
CA SER A 4 -4.11 -13.16 -10.16
C SER A 4 -4.21 -12.39 -8.85
N VAL A 5 -3.62 -12.94 -7.78
CA VAL A 5 -3.65 -12.35 -6.43
C VAL A 5 -2.23 -12.33 -5.88
N CYS A 6 -1.80 -11.18 -5.35
CA CYS A 6 -0.52 -11.06 -4.66
C CYS A 6 -0.66 -11.50 -3.20
N LEU A 7 0.26 -12.33 -2.73
CA LEU A 7 0.37 -12.69 -1.31
C LEU A 7 1.32 -11.73 -0.57
N SER A 8 2.23 -11.09 -1.30
CA SER A 8 3.30 -10.25 -0.74
C SER A 8 2.97 -8.76 -0.65
N LYS A 9 1.71 -8.43 -0.35
CA LYS A 9 1.26 -7.04 -0.11
C LYS A 9 0.59 -6.98 1.28
N GLY A 10 -0.65 -6.51 1.38
CA GLY A 10 -1.38 -6.43 2.65
C GLY A 10 -1.57 -7.77 3.37
N LEU A 11 -1.41 -8.90 2.66
CA LEU A 11 -1.44 -10.23 3.26
C LEU A 11 -0.13 -10.62 3.97
N GLY A 12 0.98 -9.90 3.77
CA GLY A 12 2.19 -10.04 4.56
C GLY A 12 3.10 -11.25 4.23
N ALA A 13 2.85 -12.00 3.15
CA ALA A 13 3.80 -13.02 2.73
C ALA A 13 5.10 -12.36 2.22
N PRO A 14 6.29 -12.94 2.44
CA PRO A 14 7.54 -12.31 2.03
C PRO A 14 7.71 -12.31 0.50
N VAL A 15 7.18 -13.32 -0.20
CA VAL A 15 7.28 -13.46 -1.65
C VAL A 15 6.03 -14.17 -2.18
N GLY A 16 5.57 -13.74 -3.34
CA GLY A 16 4.74 -14.57 -4.21
C GLY A 16 3.37 -13.99 -4.55
N SER A 17 2.85 -14.53 -5.64
CA SER A 17 1.49 -14.32 -6.14
C SER A 17 0.96 -15.66 -6.65
N VAL A 18 -0.36 -15.80 -6.66
CA VAL A 18 -1.05 -16.99 -7.14
C VAL A 18 -1.90 -16.62 -8.33
N ILE A 19 -1.92 -17.49 -9.34
CA ILE A 19 -2.85 -17.42 -10.46
C ILE A 19 -3.82 -18.60 -10.36
N ALA A 20 -5.11 -18.35 -10.56
CA ALA A 20 -6.15 -19.37 -10.51
C ALA A 20 -7.06 -19.27 -11.75
N GLY A 21 -7.56 -20.41 -12.20
CA GLY A 21 -8.41 -20.54 -13.37
C GLY A 21 -8.68 -22.01 -13.70
N PRO A 22 -9.34 -22.30 -14.84
CA PRO A 22 -9.58 -23.67 -15.29
C PRO A 22 -8.29 -24.49 -15.43
N LYS A 23 -8.39 -25.82 -15.30
CA LYS A 23 -7.24 -26.73 -15.32
C LYS A 23 -6.31 -26.51 -16.52
N GLY A 24 -6.85 -26.48 -17.74
CA GLY A 24 -6.05 -26.28 -18.96
C GLY A 24 -5.31 -24.94 -18.98
N PHE A 25 -5.90 -23.90 -18.40
CA PHE A 25 -5.24 -22.59 -18.24
C PHE A 25 -4.07 -22.68 -17.25
N VAL A 26 -4.26 -23.33 -16.10
CA VAL A 26 -3.20 -23.47 -15.08
C VAL A 26 -2.04 -24.33 -15.59
N GLU A 27 -2.32 -25.36 -16.39
CA GLU A 27 -1.31 -26.19 -17.05
C GLU A 27 -0.44 -25.35 -18.00
N GLU A 28 -1.07 -24.52 -18.83
CA GLU A 28 -0.36 -23.63 -19.74
C GLU A 28 0.41 -22.53 -19.00
N ALA A 29 -0.18 -21.92 -17.98
CA ALA A 29 0.50 -20.94 -17.12
C ALA A 29 1.74 -21.54 -16.43
N ARG A 30 1.69 -22.82 -16.02
CA ARG A 30 2.84 -23.53 -15.45
C ARG A 30 3.97 -23.73 -16.48
N ARG A 31 3.63 -23.97 -17.75
CA ARG A 31 4.61 -24.03 -18.85
C ARG A 31 5.29 -22.68 -19.02
N TYR A 32 4.54 -21.58 -19.11
CA TYR A 32 5.10 -20.23 -19.19
C TYR A 32 5.92 -19.84 -17.95
N ARG A 33 5.48 -20.21 -16.75
CA ARG A 33 6.27 -20.03 -15.53
C ARG A 33 7.65 -20.67 -15.65
N LYS A 34 7.78 -21.82 -16.31
CA LYS A 34 9.08 -22.46 -16.54
C LYS A 34 9.93 -21.72 -17.57
N ILE A 35 9.31 -21.21 -18.64
CA ILE A 35 9.97 -20.43 -19.70
C ILE A 35 10.56 -19.14 -19.13
N PHE A 36 9.78 -18.40 -18.33
CA PHE A 36 10.22 -17.15 -17.69
C PHE A 36 11.11 -17.37 -16.45
N GLY A 37 11.49 -18.61 -16.13
CA GLY A 37 12.41 -18.90 -15.02
C GLY A 37 11.77 -18.96 -13.62
N GLY A 38 10.45 -18.80 -13.48
CA GLY A 38 9.74 -18.90 -12.20
C GLY A 38 9.59 -20.33 -11.63
N GLY A 39 10.16 -21.33 -12.29
CA GLY A 39 10.17 -22.73 -11.85
C GLY A 39 11.18 -23.00 -10.73
N MET A 40 10.92 -22.47 -9.54
CA MET A 40 11.77 -22.64 -8.35
C MET A 40 11.79 -24.09 -7.84
N ARG A 41 12.84 -24.45 -7.08
CA ARG A 41 12.99 -25.76 -6.44
C ARG A 41 12.31 -25.80 -5.08
N GLN A 42 13.04 -25.65 -3.98
CA GLN A 42 12.53 -25.76 -2.61
C GLN A 42 11.68 -24.53 -2.18
N ALA A 43 10.65 -24.21 -2.96
CA ALA A 43 9.76 -23.07 -2.74
C ALA A 43 8.73 -23.30 -1.61
N GLY A 44 8.76 -24.47 -0.94
CA GLY A 44 7.84 -24.81 0.14
C GLY A 44 7.88 -23.83 1.32
N ILE A 45 9.04 -23.24 1.61
CA ILE A 45 9.20 -22.22 2.65
C ILE A 45 8.35 -20.98 2.33
N LEU A 46 8.39 -20.50 1.08
CA LEU A 46 7.59 -19.36 0.64
C LEU A 46 6.10 -19.72 0.57
N ALA A 47 5.78 -20.94 0.13
CA ALA A 47 4.40 -21.42 0.08
C ALA A 47 3.77 -21.51 1.48
N ALA A 48 4.52 -21.93 2.50
CA ALA A 48 4.05 -21.98 3.88
C ALA A 48 3.66 -20.58 4.40
N ALA A 49 4.50 -19.57 4.13
CA ALA A 49 4.16 -18.17 4.46
C ALA A 49 2.93 -17.67 3.67
N GLY A 50 2.80 -18.08 2.41
CA GLY A 50 1.63 -17.76 1.58
C GLY A 50 0.32 -18.38 2.08
N ILE A 51 0.36 -19.64 2.55
CA ILE A 51 -0.80 -20.31 3.16
C ILE A 51 -1.20 -19.59 4.44
N TYR A 52 -0.24 -19.34 5.33
CA TYR A 52 -0.50 -18.60 6.57
C TYR A 52 -1.15 -17.23 6.29
N ALA A 53 -0.61 -16.49 5.32
CA ALA A 53 -1.12 -15.19 4.91
C ALA A 53 -2.59 -15.25 4.42
N LEU A 54 -2.96 -16.27 3.64
CA LEU A 54 -4.34 -16.46 3.17
C LEU A 54 -5.30 -16.85 4.28
N GLU A 55 -4.86 -17.70 5.21
CA GLU A 55 -5.71 -18.22 6.28
C GLU A 55 -5.92 -17.20 7.42
N HIS A 56 -4.95 -16.32 7.67
CA HIS A 56 -4.96 -15.47 8.88
C HIS A 56 -5.02 -13.97 8.59
N ASN A 57 -4.59 -13.49 7.41
CA ASN A 57 -4.38 -12.06 7.18
C ASN A 57 -5.45 -11.39 6.30
N VAL A 58 -6.46 -12.11 5.79
CA VAL A 58 -7.51 -11.52 4.95
C VAL A 58 -8.42 -10.60 5.75
N ASP A 59 -8.95 -11.06 6.88
CA ASP A 59 -9.94 -10.31 7.67
C ASP A 59 -9.39 -9.02 8.28
N ARG A 60 -8.08 -8.98 8.55
CA ARG A 60 -7.41 -7.80 9.10
C ARG A 60 -7.19 -6.68 8.08
N LEU A 61 -7.36 -6.92 6.78
CA LEU A 61 -7.21 -5.86 5.76
C LEU A 61 -8.16 -4.67 6.02
N LYS A 62 -9.32 -4.92 6.65
CA LYS A 62 -10.25 -3.87 7.08
C LYS A 62 -9.61 -2.88 8.06
N GLU A 63 -8.66 -3.32 8.88
CA GLU A 63 -7.93 -2.44 9.80
C GLU A 63 -7.06 -1.44 9.03
N ASP A 64 -6.43 -1.91 7.96
CA ASP A 64 -5.61 -1.06 7.09
C ASP A 64 -6.49 -0.03 6.35
N HIS A 65 -7.75 -0.38 6.05
CA HIS A 65 -8.73 0.59 5.52
C HIS A 65 -9.12 1.65 6.57
N VAL A 66 -9.37 1.23 7.82
CA VAL A 66 -9.68 2.15 8.92
C VAL A 66 -8.53 3.13 9.17
N LYS A 67 -7.28 2.64 9.16
CA LYS A 67 -6.06 3.47 9.26
C LYS A 67 -5.98 4.52 8.15
N ALA A 68 -6.15 4.10 6.89
CA ALA A 68 -6.11 5.01 5.74
C ALA A 68 -7.22 6.07 5.81
N ARG A 69 -8.44 5.66 6.19
CA ARG A 69 -9.58 6.57 6.36
C ARG A 69 -9.34 7.60 7.47
N TYR A 70 -8.77 7.16 8.60
CA TYR A 70 -8.39 8.04 9.70
C TYR A 70 -7.36 9.08 9.25
N LEU A 71 -6.27 8.64 8.62
CA LEU A 71 -5.23 9.53 8.09
C LEU A 71 -5.82 10.58 7.14
N ALA A 72 -6.65 10.13 6.19
CA ALA A 72 -7.30 11.01 5.23
C ALA A 72 -8.17 12.07 5.92
N GLY A 73 -8.93 11.70 6.95
CA GLY A 73 -9.75 12.63 7.74
C GLY A 73 -8.92 13.69 8.43
N GLU A 74 -7.84 13.31 9.10
CA GLU A 74 -6.93 14.24 9.79
C GLU A 74 -6.27 15.24 8.82
N LEU A 75 -5.90 14.77 7.63
CA LEU A 75 -5.21 15.59 6.64
C LEU A 75 -6.16 16.47 5.82
N ALA A 76 -7.43 16.09 5.69
CA ALA A 76 -8.45 16.89 5.01
C ALA A 76 -8.73 18.23 5.72
N GLU A 77 -8.34 18.36 6.99
CA GLU A 77 -8.40 19.61 7.75
C GLU A 77 -7.33 20.63 7.31
N ILE A 78 -6.29 20.18 6.60
CA ILE A 78 -5.17 21.02 6.17
C ILE A 78 -5.52 21.68 4.83
N LYS A 79 -5.72 23.00 4.83
CA LYS A 79 -6.13 23.78 3.64
C LYS A 79 -5.16 23.70 2.46
N SER A 80 -3.88 23.47 2.70
CA SER A 80 -2.85 23.34 1.65
C SER A 80 -2.87 21.97 0.96
N LEU A 81 -3.66 21.01 1.46
CA LEU A 81 -3.80 19.68 0.90
C LEU A 81 -5.17 19.47 0.27
N THR A 82 -5.21 18.66 -0.79
CA THR A 82 -6.45 18.21 -1.41
C THR A 82 -6.59 16.71 -1.23
N ILE A 83 -7.65 16.26 -0.58
CA ILE A 83 -7.96 14.83 -0.43
C ILE A 83 -9.42 14.61 -0.78
N ASP A 84 -9.67 13.74 -1.75
CA ASP A 84 -11.02 13.28 -2.07
C ASP A 84 -11.40 12.11 -1.15
N MET A 85 -12.21 12.40 -0.15
CA MET A 85 -12.66 11.42 0.84
C MET A 85 -13.50 10.30 0.23
N GLU A 86 -14.15 10.48 -0.92
CA GLU A 86 -14.94 9.41 -1.56
C GLU A 86 -14.05 8.35 -2.22
N THR A 87 -12.81 8.70 -2.55
CA THR A 87 -11.84 7.79 -3.18
C THR A 87 -11.06 6.93 -2.19
N VAL A 88 -11.11 7.24 -0.88
CA VAL A 88 -10.42 6.49 0.18
C VAL A 88 -11.25 5.28 0.58
N GLN A 89 -11.28 4.29 -0.30
CA GLN A 89 -12.10 3.07 -0.15
C GLN A 89 -11.33 1.86 0.39
N THR A 90 -10.00 1.90 0.35
CA THR A 90 -9.11 0.81 0.77
C THR A 90 -7.99 1.34 1.67
N ASN A 91 -6.79 0.78 1.58
CA ASN A 91 -5.63 1.16 2.38
C ASN A 91 -4.77 2.28 1.77
N ILE A 92 -5.24 2.94 0.71
CA ILE A 92 -4.48 3.97 -0.02
C ILE A 92 -5.12 5.33 0.17
N VAL A 93 -4.29 6.35 0.41
CA VAL A 93 -4.68 7.76 0.41
C VAL A 93 -3.83 8.51 -0.62
N ILE A 94 -4.50 9.22 -1.54
CA ILE A 94 -3.86 10.14 -2.48
C ILE A 94 -4.02 11.56 -1.96
N ILE A 95 -2.91 12.25 -1.81
CA ILE A 95 -2.83 13.55 -1.14
C ILE A 95 -2.29 14.55 -2.15
N GLY A 96 -3.14 15.42 -2.67
CA GLY A 96 -2.75 16.53 -3.52
C GLY A 96 -2.01 17.59 -2.71
N VAL A 97 -0.87 18.05 -3.22
CA VAL A 97 0.04 18.98 -2.52
C VAL A 97 0.18 20.32 -3.25
N GLN A 98 -0.65 20.60 -4.26
CA GLN A 98 -0.58 21.83 -5.04
C GLN A 98 -0.69 23.10 -4.18
N GLY A 99 -1.45 23.03 -3.08
CA GLY A 99 -1.64 24.15 -2.17
C GLY A 99 -0.47 24.40 -1.21
N THR A 100 0.59 23.58 -1.21
CA THR A 100 1.77 23.76 -0.34
C THR A 100 2.90 24.55 -1.01
N GLU A 101 2.72 24.99 -2.26
CA GLU A 101 3.74 25.64 -3.10
C GLU A 101 5.04 24.81 -3.24
N LYS A 102 4.95 23.51 -3.01
CA LYS A 102 6.08 22.56 -3.03
C LYS A 102 5.71 21.42 -3.96
N THR A 103 6.70 20.95 -4.70
CA THR A 103 6.53 19.79 -5.57
C THR A 103 6.39 18.50 -4.73
N PRO A 104 5.74 17.45 -5.25
CA PRO A 104 5.65 16.18 -4.52
C PRO A 104 7.00 15.59 -4.08
N PRO A 105 8.10 15.66 -4.88
CA PRO A 105 9.43 15.24 -4.43
C PRO A 105 9.99 16.06 -3.25
N GLU A 106 9.74 17.37 -3.21
CA GLU A 106 10.15 18.23 -2.09
C GLU A 106 9.38 17.87 -0.82
N VAL A 107 8.07 17.66 -0.94
CA VAL A 107 7.22 17.19 0.18
C VAL A 107 7.74 15.85 0.72
N ILE A 108 8.00 14.87 -0.16
CA ILE A 108 8.57 13.57 0.27
C ILE A 108 9.91 13.77 0.99
N SER A 109 10.77 14.66 0.49
CA SER A 109 12.07 14.92 1.11
C SER A 109 11.94 15.53 2.51
N LEU A 110 10.99 16.45 2.71
CA LEU A 110 10.70 17.06 4.01
C LEU A 110 10.13 16.04 5.01
N LEU A 111 9.22 15.18 4.56
CA LEU A 111 8.65 14.11 5.40
C LEU A 111 9.70 13.05 5.74
N HIS A 112 10.56 12.69 4.78
CA HIS A 112 11.67 11.77 5.00
C HIS A 112 12.64 12.29 6.07
N ALA A 113 12.93 13.60 6.11
CA ALA A 113 13.75 14.20 7.16
C ALA A 113 13.14 14.06 8.57
N ARG A 114 11.84 13.73 8.66
CA ARG A 114 11.11 13.43 9.91
C ARG A 114 10.87 11.92 10.09
N ASN A 115 11.57 11.07 9.34
CA ASN A 115 11.40 9.62 9.29
C ASN A 115 10.00 9.14 8.84
N LEU A 116 9.27 9.97 8.09
CA LEU A 116 7.99 9.59 7.48
C LEU A 116 8.19 9.27 6.01
N LEU A 117 8.00 8.00 5.65
CA LEU A 117 8.21 7.49 4.29
C LEU A 117 6.89 7.42 3.53
N LEU A 118 6.75 8.25 2.49
CA LEU A 118 5.67 8.20 1.52
C LEU A 118 6.24 8.06 0.10
N THR A 119 5.41 7.68 -0.86
CA THR A 119 5.80 7.59 -2.27
C THR A 119 5.11 8.66 -3.10
N LEU A 120 5.62 8.92 -4.30
CA LEU A 120 4.91 9.72 -5.29
C LEU A 120 3.57 9.06 -5.64
N GLY A 121 2.54 9.88 -5.81
CA GLY A 121 1.25 9.49 -6.37
C GLY A 121 1.19 9.81 -7.86
N ASN A 122 0.14 10.50 -8.27
CA ASN A 122 0.03 11.15 -9.57
C ASN A 122 0.86 12.45 -9.61
N TYR A 123 0.88 13.14 -10.76
CA TYR A 123 1.74 14.29 -11.07
C TYR A 123 1.91 15.32 -9.91
N ASP A 124 0.81 15.66 -9.23
CA ASP A 124 0.80 16.68 -8.17
C ASP A 124 0.45 16.13 -6.77
N SER A 125 0.72 14.84 -6.52
CA SER A 125 0.28 14.19 -5.29
C SER A 125 1.32 13.26 -4.70
N VAL A 126 1.21 13.05 -3.40
CA VAL A 126 1.90 11.99 -2.67
C VAL A 126 0.91 10.89 -2.31
N ARG A 127 1.40 9.67 -2.13
CA ARG A 127 0.61 8.48 -1.82
C ARG A 127 1.05 7.89 -0.50
N ALA A 128 0.09 7.75 0.42
CA ALA A 128 0.23 6.97 1.64
C ALA A 128 -0.47 5.62 1.48
N VAL A 129 0.13 4.57 2.04
CA VAL A 129 -0.42 3.21 2.02
C VAL A 129 -0.33 2.63 3.42
N ALA A 130 -1.47 2.37 4.05
CA ALA A 130 -1.52 1.69 5.34
C ALA A 130 -1.31 0.17 5.14
N HIS A 131 -0.60 -0.47 6.08
CA HIS A 131 -0.39 -1.91 6.08
C HIS A 131 -0.16 -2.43 7.51
N MET A 132 0.09 -3.73 7.63
CA MET A 132 0.14 -4.43 8.91
C MET A 132 1.24 -3.94 9.87
N ASP A 133 2.37 -3.51 9.34
CA ASP A 133 3.51 -3.04 10.13
C ASP A 133 3.38 -1.56 10.54
N VAL A 134 2.31 -0.89 10.11
CA VAL A 134 1.98 0.48 10.51
C VAL A 134 0.85 0.41 11.53
N SER A 135 1.13 0.72 12.79
CA SER A 135 0.12 0.77 13.84
C SER A 135 -0.77 2.02 13.70
N MET A 136 -1.91 2.03 14.39
CA MET A 136 -2.74 3.23 14.42
C MET A 136 -2.02 4.42 15.08
N ASP A 137 -1.11 4.17 16.03
CA ASP A 137 -0.34 5.24 16.67
C ASP A 137 0.72 5.80 15.72
N ASP A 138 1.32 4.97 14.85
CA ASP A 138 2.18 5.44 13.76
C ASP A 138 1.39 6.34 12.78
N VAL A 139 0.13 6.00 12.48
CA VAL A 139 -0.74 6.82 11.63
C VAL A 139 -1.05 8.17 12.28
N LYS A 140 -1.36 8.20 13.58
CA LYS A 140 -1.57 9.46 14.33
C LYS A 140 -0.30 10.31 14.31
N CYS A 141 0.85 9.70 14.57
CA CYS A 141 2.14 10.37 14.51
C CYS A 141 2.41 10.95 13.12
N ALA A 142 2.14 10.19 12.06
CA ALA A 142 2.27 10.64 10.68
C ALA A 142 1.36 11.84 10.38
N ALA A 143 0.11 11.82 10.84
CA ALA A 143 -0.81 12.96 10.72
C ALA A 143 -0.25 14.22 11.42
N THR A 144 0.29 14.08 12.63
CA THR A 144 0.94 15.18 13.35
C THR A 144 2.14 15.73 12.59
N ILE A 145 3.05 14.87 12.12
CA ILE A 145 4.24 15.27 11.35
C ILE A 145 3.81 16.03 10.08
N MET A 146 2.82 15.53 9.35
CA MET A 146 2.32 16.18 8.15
C MET A 146 1.66 17.54 8.46
N LYS A 147 0.87 17.63 9.54
CA LYS A 147 0.32 18.91 10.03
C LYS A 147 1.46 19.90 10.34
N GLU A 148 2.52 19.49 11.01
CA GLU A 148 3.67 20.36 11.33
C GLU A 148 4.44 20.85 10.09
N VAL A 149 4.71 19.93 9.15
CA VAL A 149 5.53 20.21 7.96
C VAL A 149 4.77 21.01 6.91
N LEU A 150 3.46 20.79 6.77
CA LEU A 150 2.65 21.31 5.65
C LEU A 150 1.66 22.42 6.07
N ALA A 151 1.53 22.72 7.36
CA ALA A 151 0.77 23.89 7.84
C ALA A 151 1.54 25.21 7.74
N ARG A 152 2.85 25.19 7.43
CA ARG A 152 3.64 26.40 7.19
C ARG A 152 3.59 26.73 5.69
N PRO A 153 3.23 27.98 5.30
CA PRO A 153 3.39 28.43 3.92
C PRO A 153 4.86 28.26 3.49
#